data_AF-A0A2S6T782-F1
#
_entry.id   AF-A0A2S6T782-F1
#
_cell.length_a   1.000
_cell.length_b   1.000
_cell.length_c   1.000
_cell.angle_alpha   90.00
_cell.angle_beta   90.00
_cell.angle_gamma   90.00
#
_symmetry.space_group_name_H-M   'P 1'
#
loop_
_entity.id
_entity.type
_entity.pdbx_description
1 polymer ?
#
loop_
_entity_poly.entity_id
_entity_poly.type
_entity_poly.pdbx_seq_one_letter_code
_entity_poly.pdbx_strand_id
1 'polypeptide(L)'
;AAAEVAGAAAQAAFVGPEDNLPPPVVQSGNNVTGSIFNSTSGNDNFTGGPNSDVFNAGAGADTFRGNGGADIFKFTSAGDSPTSGFDTIADFQPGVDKIDLFQISGTNGKTFDFIGTTAFTGSSNNKVEARQDGSGDLEIDTSDNGSANMKIALTGSVTLTDSDFLFTPASS
;
A
#
# COMPACT_ATOMS: atom_id res chain seq x y z
N ALA A 1 -67.07 15.88 -10.82
CA ALA A 1 -65.89 15.11 -11.28
C ALA A 1 -65.01 14.85 -10.06
N ALA A 2 -64.62 13.60 -9.84
CA ALA A 2 -64.01 13.07 -8.63
C ALA A 2 -62.46 13.18 -8.64
N ALA A 3 -61.87 13.18 -7.43
CA ALA A 3 -60.64 12.46 -6.99
C ALA A 3 -59.31 12.67 -7.76
N GLU A 4 -58.09 12.47 -7.23
CA GLU A 4 -57.42 12.53 -5.92
C GLU A 4 -55.91 12.34 -6.26
N VAL A 5 -55.02 13.12 -5.63
CA VAL A 5 -53.67 12.84 -5.13
C VAL A 5 -52.79 11.71 -5.75
N ALA A 6 -51.57 12.09 -6.19
CA ALA A 6 -50.26 11.50 -5.83
C ALA A 6 -49.16 12.34 -6.53
N GLY A 7 -48.06 12.81 -5.93
CA GLY A 7 -47.32 12.27 -4.79
C GLY A 7 -46.00 11.67 -5.30
N ALA A 8 -44.99 12.50 -5.56
CA ALA A 8 -43.57 12.09 -5.59
C ALA A 8 -42.68 13.33 -5.48
N ALA A 9 -42.30 13.67 -4.25
CA ALA A 9 -41.24 14.61 -3.98
C ALA A 9 -39.93 14.03 -4.56
N ALA A 10 -39.27 14.81 -5.42
CA ALA A 10 -37.89 14.55 -5.79
C ALA A 10 -37.04 14.66 -4.51
N GLN A 11 -36.64 13.52 -3.97
CA GLN A 11 -35.63 13.48 -2.92
C GLN A 11 -34.31 13.88 -3.58
N ALA A 12 -33.89 15.11 -3.31
CA ALA A 12 -32.58 15.60 -3.70
C ALA A 12 -31.52 14.64 -3.13
N ALA A 13 -30.82 13.94 -4.02
CA ALA A 13 -29.64 13.20 -3.64
C ALA A 13 -28.60 14.21 -3.13
N PHE A 14 -28.30 14.12 -1.84
CA PHE A 14 -27.16 14.79 -1.22
C PHE A 14 -25.90 14.18 -1.86
N VAL A 15 -25.29 14.90 -2.79
CA VAL A 15 -24.01 14.54 -3.39
C VAL A 15 -22.94 14.89 -2.34
N GLY A 16 -22.37 13.85 -1.72
CA GLY A 16 -21.21 13.98 -0.84
C GLY A 16 -19.94 14.32 -1.65
N PRO A 17 -18.83 14.71 -0.98
CA PRO A 17 -17.60 15.22 -1.61
C PRO A 17 -16.77 14.18 -2.40
N GLU A 18 -17.36 13.05 -2.79
CA GLU A 18 -16.69 11.95 -3.50
C GLU A 18 -16.42 12.25 -4.99
N ASP A 19 -16.83 13.41 -5.51
CA ASP A 19 -16.74 13.76 -6.94
C ASP A 19 -15.54 14.66 -7.29
N ASN A 20 -14.39 14.45 -6.64
CA ASN A 20 -13.14 15.13 -7.01
C ASN A 20 -11.96 14.17 -7.20
N LEU A 21 -12.23 12.98 -7.72
CA LEU A 21 -11.18 12.16 -8.32
C LEU A 21 -10.80 12.77 -9.68
N PRO A 22 -9.50 12.99 -9.97
CA PRO A 22 -9.10 13.48 -11.27
C PRO A 22 -9.58 12.51 -12.37
N PRO A 23 -9.99 13.02 -13.55
CA PRO A 23 -10.43 12.16 -14.65
C PRO A 23 -9.30 11.17 -15.03
N PRO A 24 -9.63 9.95 -15.45
CA PRO A 24 -8.63 8.98 -15.90
C PRO A 24 -7.78 9.59 -17.02
N VAL A 25 -6.47 9.67 -16.78
CA VAL A 25 -5.51 10.15 -17.77
C VAL A 25 -5.33 9.05 -18.83
N VAL A 26 -5.95 9.24 -19.99
CA VAL A 26 -5.69 8.38 -21.16
C VAL A 26 -4.38 8.81 -21.80
N GLN A 27 -3.26 8.18 -21.42
CA GLN A 27 -2.02 8.29 -22.18
C GLN A 27 -2.12 7.44 -23.46
N SER A 28 -2.33 8.13 -24.57
CA SER A 28 -2.37 7.59 -25.93
C SER A 28 -1.27 6.55 -26.19
N GLY A 29 -1.67 5.28 -26.37
CA GLY A 29 -0.86 4.26 -27.09
C GLY A 29 -0.13 3.22 -26.26
N ASN A 30 -0.21 3.24 -24.92
CA ASN A 30 0.29 2.15 -24.06
C ASN A 30 -0.84 1.72 -23.14
N ASN A 31 -1.49 0.59 -23.43
CA ASN A 31 -2.56 0.07 -22.58
C ASN A 31 -1.96 -0.43 -21.26
N VAL A 32 -1.74 0.47 -20.31
CA VAL A 32 -1.69 0.11 -18.88
C VAL A 32 -3.15 -0.10 -18.49
N THR A 33 -3.62 -1.35 -18.54
CA THR A 33 -5.01 -1.68 -18.17
C THR A 33 -5.24 -1.73 -16.65
N GLY A 34 -4.20 -1.48 -15.86
CA GLY A 34 -4.29 -1.31 -14.42
C GLY A 34 -4.57 0.13 -13.99
N SER A 35 -5.00 0.26 -12.75
CA SER A 35 -5.38 1.49 -12.07
C SER A 35 -4.27 1.96 -11.15
N ILE A 36 -4.26 3.27 -10.87
CA ILE A 36 -3.42 3.85 -9.83
C ILE A 36 -4.36 4.37 -8.74
N PHE A 37 -4.27 3.78 -7.56
CA PHE A 37 -4.98 4.20 -6.36
C PHE A 37 -4.07 5.11 -5.53
N ASN A 38 -4.62 6.21 -5.04
CA ASN A 38 -3.92 7.13 -4.17
C ASN A 38 -4.74 7.29 -2.89
N SER A 39 -4.25 6.73 -1.80
CA SER A 39 -4.84 6.96 -0.49
C SER A 39 -4.75 8.42 -0.08
N THR A 40 -5.66 8.78 0.81
CA THR A 40 -5.74 10.07 1.46
C THR A 40 -4.88 10.07 2.72
N SER A 41 -5.20 10.93 3.69
CA SER A 41 -4.62 10.89 5.04
C SER A 41 -5.53 10.17 6.04
N GLY A 42 -6.66 9.63 5.58
CA GLY A 42 -7.61 8.87 6.38
C GLY A 42 -7.48 7.37 6.14
N ASN A 43 -8.32 6.57 6.78
CA ASN A 43 -8.33 5.12 6.57
C ASN A 43 -9.13 4.80 5.31
N ASP A 44 -8.44 4.35 4.27
CA ASP A 44 -9.00 4.05 2.96
C ASP A 44 -9.14 2.54 2.71
N ASN A 45 -10.07 2.16 1.84
CA ASN A 45 -10.24 0.78 1.41
C ASN A 45 -10.26 0.72 -0.12
N PHE A 46 -9.18 0.19 -0.70
CA PHE A 46 -9.04 0.07 -2.14
C PHE A 46 -9.07 -1.38 -2.58
N THR A 47 -9.78 -1.59 -3.67
CA THR A 47 -9.89 -2.88 -4.33
C THR A 47 -9.59 -2.69 -5.81
N GLY A 48 -8.52 -3.34 -6.25
CA GLY A 48 -8.05 -3.43 -7.62
C GLY A 48 -8.91 -4.33 -8.51
N GLY A 49 -8.53 -4.33 -9.78
CA GLY A 49 -9.12 -5.16 -10.82
C GLY A 49 -8.30 -6.43 -11.09
N PRO A 50 -8.55 -7.11 -12.21
CA PRO A 50 -7.77 -8.30 -12.61
C PRO A 50 -6.42 -7.97 -13.28
N ASN A 51 -6.01 -6.70 -13.29
CA ASN A 51 -4.81 -6.21 -13.98
C ASN A 51 -3.82 -5.68 -12.96
N SER A 52 -2.54 -5.57 -13.35
CA SER A 52 -1.48 -4.97 -12.51
C SER A 52 -1.79 -3.53 -12.11
N ASP A 53 -2.17 -3.33 -10.86
CA ASP A 53 -2.51 -2.06 -10.24
C ASP A 53 -1.35 -1.50 -9.40
N VAL A 54 -1.41 -0.20 -9.11
CA VAL A 54 -0.47 0.48 -8.19
C VAL A 54 -1.26 1.13 -7.07
N PHE A 55 -0.94 0.80 -5.83
CA PHE A 55 -1.53 1.38 -4.63
C PHE A 55 -0.49 2.28 -3.95
N ASN A 56 -0.72 3.59 -3.95
CA ASN A 56 0.09 4.53 -3.18
C ASN A 56 -0.54 4.68 -1.79
N ALA A 57 0.15 4.18 -0.78
CA ALA A 57 -0.42 3.94 0.54
C ALA A 57 -0.89 5.19 1.29
N GLY A 58 -0.33 6.38 1.01
CA GLY A 58 -0.73 7.59 1.75
C GLY A 58 -0.54 7.41 3.25
N ALA A 59 -1.26 8.14 4.09
CA ALA A 59 -1.22 7.95 5.54
C ALA A 59 -2.59 7.49 6.02
N GLY A 60 -2.64 6.68 7.06
CA GLY A 60 -3.90 6.08 7.50
C GLY A 60 -3.63 4.66 7.95
N ALA A 61 -4.68 3.95 8.38
CA ALA A 61 -4.65 2.50 8.46
C ALA A 61 -5.54 1.96 7.34
N ASP A 62 -4.91 1.72 6.19
CA ASP A 62 -5.59 1.41 4.94
C ASP A 62 -5.72 -0.09 4.71
N THR A 63 -6.63 -0.44 3.81
CA THR A 63 -6.77 -1.82 3.33
C THR A 63 -6.68 -1.87 1.82
N PHE A 64 -5.71 -2.60 1.30
CA PHE A 64 -5.51 -2.80 -0.13
C PHE A 64 -5.83 -4.25 -0.53
N ARG A 65 -6.51 -4.41 -1.66
CA ARG A 65 -6.78 -5.72 -2.28
C ARG A 65 -6.48 -5.64 -3.77
N GLY A 66 -5.60 -6.47 -4.28
CA GLY A 66 -5.24 -6.54 -5.70
C GLY A 66 -6.29 -7.23 -6.58
N ASN A 67 -6.87 -8.34 -6.10
CA ASN A 67 -7.70 -9.32 -6.81
C ASN A 67 -7.00 -10.12 -7.93
N GLY A 68 -5.92 -9.61 -8.51
CA GLY A 68 -5.07 -10.34 -9.45
C GLY A 68 -4.32 -9.39 -10.38
N GLY A 69 -3.33 -9.92 -11.09
CA GLY A 69 -2.32 -9.07 -11.73
C GLY A 69 -1.02 -9.16 -10.97
N ALA A 70 -0.03 -8.37 -11.36
CA ALA A 70 1.18 -8.16 -10.58
C ALA A 70 1.13 -6.74 -10.02
N ASP A 71 0.74 -6.61 -8.76
CA ASP A 71 0.40 -5.35 -8.13
C ASP A 71 1.59 -4.75 -7.38
N ILE A 72 1.60 -3.43 -7.25
CA ILE A 72 2.64 -2.70 -6.52
C ILE A 72 1.99 -1.93 -5.38
N PHE A 73 2.36 -2.27 -4.15
CA PHE A 73 1.98 -1.55 -2.93
C PHE A 73 3.14 -0.65 -2.51
N LYS A 74 2.96 0.65 -2.70
CA LYS A 74 4.03 1.64 -2.59
C LYS A 74 3.93 2.46 -1.32
N PHE A 75 5.02 2.43 -0.55
CA PHE A 75 5.20 3.21 0.66
C PHE A 75 6.36 4.18 0.48
N THR A 76 6.09 5.45 0.73
CA THR A 76 6.99 6.56 0.48
C THR A 76 7.63 7.12 1.74
N SER A 77 7.00 6.93 2.89
CA SER A 77 7.50 7.37 4.19
C SER A 77 7.15 6.39 5.31
N ALA A 78 7.85 6.50 6.44
CA ALA A 78 7.49 5.73 7.64
C ALA A 78 6.11 6.11 8.22
N GLY A 79 5.61 7.31 7.88
CA GLY A 79 4.28 7.76 8.27
C GLY A 79 3.16 7.15 7.44
N ASP A 80 3.49 6.41 6.37
CA ASP A 80 2.47 5.82 5.51
C ASP A 80 1.81 4.61 6.18
N SER A 81 2.59 3.83 6.92
CA SER A 81 2.09 2.65 7.65
C SER A 81 2.82 2.46 9.00
N PRO A 82 2.65 3.40 9.95
CA PRO A 82 3.33 3.36 11.24
C PRO A 82 2.83 2.19 12.11
N THR A 83 3.66 1.71 13.04
CA THR A 83 3.28 0.59 13.93
C THR A 83 2.04 0.83 14.78
N SER A 84 1.62 2.08 14.98
CA SER A 84 0.41 2.47 15.73
C SER A 84 -0.88 2.48 14.91
N GLY A 85 -0.79 2.40 13.58
CA GLY A 85 -1.91 2.51 12.65
C GLY A 85 -1.42 2.11 11.27
N PHE A 86 -1.26 0.81 11.08
CA PHE A 86 -0.64 0.21 9.91
C PHE A 86 -1.66 -0.24 8.87
N ASP A 87 -1.20 -0.33 7.64
CA ASP A 87 -1.95 -0.80 6.50
C ASP A 87 -2.03 -2.33 6.45
N THR A 88 -3.04 -2.80 5.75
CA THR A 88 -3.30 -4.22 5.50
C THR A 88 -3.33 -4.49 4.00
N ILE A 89 -2.54 -5.46 3.54
CA ILE A 89 -2.66 -6.02 2.19
C ILE A 89 -3.40 -7.36 2.30
N ALA A 90 -4.59 -7.41 1.69
CA ALA A 90 -5.57 -8.46 1.92
C ALA A 90 -5.35 -9.73 1.07
N ASP A 91 -4.50 -9.69 0.05
CA ASP A 91 -4.34 -10.78 -0.91
C ASP A 91 -2.96 -10.80 -1.59
N PHE A 92 -1.93 -10.32 -0.90
CA PHE A 92 -0.56 -10.29 -1.43
C PHE A 92 -0.12 -11.67 -1.94
N GLN A 93 0.35 -11.73 -3.19
CA GLN A 93 0.86 -12.92 -3.84
C GLN A 93 2.40 -12.88 -3.97
N PRO A 94 3.15 -13.65 -3.15
CA PRO A 94 4.60 -13.76 -3.26
C PRO A 94 5.07 -14.16 -4.66
N GLY A 95 6.18 -13.57 -5.08
CA GLY A 95 6.79 -13.74 -6.39
C GLY A 95 6.08 -13.00 -7.52
N VAL A 96 4.87 -12.50 -7.29
CA VAL A 96 4.06 -11.78 -8.29
C VAL A 96 3.95 -10.31 -7.91
N ASP A 97 3.34 -10.03 -6.76
CA ASP A 97 3.18 -8.67 -6.26
C ASP A 97 4.49 -8.13 -5.69
N LYS A 98 4.54 -6.81 -5.49
CA LYS A 98 5.71 -6.12 -4.97
C LYS A 98 5.33 -5.11 -3.90
N ILE A 99 6.17 -5.05 -2.87
CA ILE A 99 6.18 -3.97 -1.88
C ILE A 99 7.30 -3.00 -2.28
N ASP A 100 6.93 -1.77 -2.65
CA ASP A 100 7.88 -0.74 -3.04
C ASP A 100 8.25 0.13 -1.84
N LEU A 101 9.50 0.01 -1.40
CA LEU A 101 10.13 0.79 -0.32
C LEU A 101 11.28 1.67 -0.85
N PHE A 102 11.30 1.93 -2.16
CA PHE A 102 12.40 2.62 -2.82
C PHE A 102 12.58 4.04 -2.30
N GLN A 103 11.51 4.77 -2.02
CA GLN A 103 11.61 6.15 -1.51
C GLN A 103 12.08 6.21 -0.05
N ILE A 104 11.82 5.16 0.73
CA ILE A 104 12.26 5.05 2.12
C ILE A 104 13.77 4.74 2.17
N SER A 105 14.24 3.81 1.33
CA SER A 105 15.66 3.41 1.26
C SER A 105 16.48 4.35 0.37
N GLY A 106 16.20 4.36 -0.93
CA GLY A 106 17.05 4.90 -1.98
C GLY A 106 17.14 6.41 -2.08
N THR A 107 16.02 7.12 -1.93
CA THR A 107 16.04 8.59 -1.95
C THR A 107 16.77 9.15 -0.71
N ASN A 108 16.84 8.37 0.37
CA ASN A 108 17.58 8.72 1.58
C ASN A 108 19.03 8.19 1.60
N GLY A 109 19.49 7.58 0.50
CA GLY A 109 20.83 6.99 0.39
C GLY A 109 21.08 5.81 1.32
N LYS A 110 20.02 5.13 1.77
CA LYS A 110 20.08 3.95 2.64
C LYS A 110 20.13 2.68 1.80
N THR A 111 20.82 1.67 2.32
CA THR A 111 20.71 0.31 1.79
C THR A 111 19.46 -0.38 2.35
N PHE A 112 18.97 -1.42 1.67
CA PHE A 112 17.86 -2.25 2.14
C PHE A 112 18.33 -3.69 2.33
N ASP A 113 17.80 -4.35 3.36
CA ASP A 113 18.01 -5.78 3.61
C ASP A 113 16.76 -6.40 4.20
N PHE A 114 16.30 -7.49 3.59
CA PHE A 114 15.23 -8.31 4.13
C PHE A 114 15.85 -9.48 4.90
N ILE A 115 15.80 -9.39 6.23
CA ILE A 115 16.49 -10.33 7.14
C ILE A 115 15.64 -11.57 7.50
N GLY A 116 14.56 -11.82 6.73
CA GLY A 116 13.63 -12.92 6.95
C GLY A 116 12.91 -12.79 8.29
N THR A 117 13.08 -13.76 9.19
CA THR A 117 12.47 -13.76 10.54
C THR A 117 13.47 -13.38 11.64
N THR A 118 14.67 -12.95 11.28
CA THR A 118 15.74 -12.60 12.23
C THR A 118 15.39 -11.30 12.98
N ALA A 119 15.93 -11.14 14.19
CA ALA A 119 15.80 -9.88 14.91
C ALA A 119 16.58 -8.75 14.21
N PHE A 120 16.06 -7.53 14.27
CA PHE A 120 16.77 -6.33 13.80
C PHE A 120 18.14 -6.20 14.48
N THR A 121 19.13 -5.72 13.73
CA THR A 121 20.50 -5.60 14.23
C THR A 121 20.68 -4.34 15.08
N GLY A 122 20.02 -3.24 14.70
CA GLY A 122 20.04 -1.97 15.42
C GLY A 122 21.41 -1.31 15.44
N SER A 123 22.04 -1.23 14.27
CA SER A 123 23.43 -0.78 14.15
C SER A 123 23.58 0.69 13.76
N SER A 124 22.49 1.38 13.42
CA SER A 124 22.44 2.75 12.90
C SER A 124 23.35 2.99 11.69
N ASN A 125 23.53 1.96 10.86
CA ASN A 125 24.44 1.90 9.72
C ASN A 125 23.83 2.44 8.42
N ASN A 126 22.90 3.40 8.52
CA ASN A 126 22.18 3.96 7.38
C ASN A 126 21.53 2.88 6.48
N LYS A 127 20.89 1.91 7.14
CA LYS A 127 20.24 0.75 6.53
C LYS A 127 18.75 0.81 6.82
N VAL A 128 17.94 0.22 5.95
CA VAL A 128 16.55 -0.15 6.22
C VAL A 128 16.54 -1.66 6.35
N GLU A 129 16.11 -2.17 7.49
CA GLU A 129 15.94 -3.60 7.71
C GLU A 129 14.46 -3.94 7.70
N ALA A 130 14.08 -5.01 7.00
CA ALA A 130 12.72 -5.52 6.98
C ALA A 130 12.71 -6.99 7.42
N ARG A 131 11.69 -7.38 8.18
CA ARG A 131 11.52 -8.77 8.66
C ARG A 131 10.05 -9.14 8.71
N GLN A 132 9.77 -10.44 8.71
CA GLN A 132 8.46 -10.94 9.13
C GLN A 132 8.44 -11.21 10.65
N ASP A 133 7.37 -10.79 11.31
CA ASP A 133 7.09 -11.08 12.71
C ASP A 133 6.50 -12.49 12.90
N GLY A 134 6.17 -12.86 14.14
CA GLY A 134 5.60 -14.18 14.43
C GLY A 134 4.18 -14.41 13.89
N SER A 135 3.49 -13.35 13.45
CA SER A 135 2.17 -13.39 12.84
C SER A 135 2.25 -13.46 11.31
N GLY A 136 3.45 -13.26 10.73
CA GLY A 136 3.68 -13.18 9.28
C GLY A 136 3.59 -11.75 8.72
N ASP A 137 3.36 -10.76 9.58
CA ASP A 137 3.31 -9.36 9.18
C ASP A 137 4.72 -8.83 8.91
N LEU A 138 4.82 -7.88 7.98
CA LEU A 138 6.08 -7.24 7.66
C LEU A 138 6.34 -6.08 8.62
N GLU A 139 7.46 -6.11 9.32
CA GLU A 139 7.98 -5.00 10.12
C GLU A 139 9.20 -4.38 9.43
N ILE A 140 9.26 -3.05 9.41
CA ILE A 140 10.38 -2.31 8.81
C ILE A 140 10.99 -1.35 9.83
N ASP A 141 12.28 -1.50 10.10
CA ASP A 141 13.11 -0.54 10.81
C ASP A 141 13.81 0.38 9.78
N THR A 142 13.26 1.58 9.63
CA THR A 142 13.77 2.62 8.72
C THR A 142 14.92 3.44 9.32
N SER A 143 15.10 3.32 10.64
CA SER A 143 16.08 4.06 11.44
C SER A 143 17.32 3.25 11.79
N ASP A 144 17.27 1.92 11.60
CA ASP A 144 18.27 0.95 12.03
C ASP A 144 18.63 1.11 13.52
N ASN A 145 17.62 1.20 14.37
CA ASN A 145 17.75 1.31 15.83
C ASN A 145 17.36 0.04 16.58
N GLY A 146 17.02 -1.03 15.86
CA GLY A 146 16.64 -2.32 16.41
C GLY A 146 15.14 -2.44 16.70
N SER A 147 14.33 -1.48 16.26
CA SER A 147 12.88 -1.43 16.48
C SER A 147 12.14 -1.04 15.21
N ALA A 148 11.00 -1.71 14.95
CA ALA A 148 10.16 -1.38 13.82
C ALA A 148 9.63 0.06 13.91
N ASN A 149 9.72 0.79 12.81
CA ASN A 149 9.04 2.09 12.64
C ASN A 149 7.74 1.93 11.86
N MET A 150 7.70 0.95 10.95
CA MET A 150 6.53 0.61 10.16
C MET A 150 6.14 -0.84 10.37
N LYS A 151 4.86 -1.11 10.15
CA LYS A 151 4.31 -2.45 10.04
C LYS A 151 3.37 -2.49 8.86
N ILE A 152 3.29 -3.61 8.15
CA ILE A 152 2.29 -3.88 7.10
C ILE A 152 1.71 -5.25 7.41
N ALA A 153 0.40 -5.31 7.64
CA ALA A 153 -0.28 -6.57 7.85
C ALA A 153 -0.47 -7.30 6.54
N LEU A 154 -0.10 -8.57 6.50
CA LEU A 154 -0.24 -9.43 5.33
C LEU A 154 -1.22 -10.54 5.66
N THR A 155 -2.42 -10.47 5.12
CA THR A 155 -3.43 -11.48 5.47
C THR A 155 -3.18 -12.78 4.73
N GLY A 156 -3.34 -13.90 5.44
CA GLY A 156 -3.02 -15.23 4.91
C GLY A 156 -1.61 -15.68 5.28
N SER A 157 -1.24 -16.88 4.86
CA SER A 157 0.09 -17.43 5.13
C SER A 157 1.07 -17.01 4.04
N VAL A 158 1.54 -15.77 4.13
CA VAL A 158 2.49 -15.17 3.19
C VAL A 158 3.93 -15.41 3.67
N THR A 159 4.79 -15.96 2.80
CA THR A 159 6.23 -16.06 3.04
C THR A 159 6.94 -15.15 2.05
N LEU A 160 7.61 -14.12 2.57
CA LEU A 160 8.33 -13.16 1.75
C LEU A 160 9.76 -13.61 1.45
N THR A 161 10.28 -13.09 0.36
CA THR A 161 11.65 -13.25 -0.11
C THR A 161 12.18 -11.91 -0.59
N ASP A 162 13.48 -11.81 -0.87
CA ASP A 162 14.07 -10.60 -1.46
C ASP A 162 13.40 -10.19 -2.78
N SER A 163 12.83 -11.15 -3.51
CA SER A 163 12.16 -10.89 -4.79
C SER A 163 10.82 -10.16 -4.65
N ASP A 164 10.27 -10.05 -3.45
CA ASP A 164 8.98 -9.40 -3.17
C ASP A 164 9.11 -7.90 -2.94
N PHE A 165 10.34 -7.38 -2.91
CA PHE A 165 10.61 -5.98 -2.62
C PHE A 165 11.19 -5.23 -3.81
N LEU A 166 10.80 -3.97 -3.97
CA LEU A 166 11.49 -3.01 -4.82
C LEU A 166 12.28 -2.05 -3.93
N PHE A 167 13.59 -1.98 -4.16
CA PHE A 167 14.53 -1.18 -3.37
C PHE A 167 15.71 -0.70 -4.22
N THR A 168 16.52 0.21 -3.67
CA THR A 168 17.82 0.53 -4.27
C THR A 168 18.84 -0.54 -3.88
N PRO A 169 19.44 -1.27 -4.84
CA PRO A 169 20.55 -2.14 -4.51
C PRO A 169 21.69 -1.30 -3.90
N ALA A 170 22.34 -1.83 -2.86
CA ALA A 170 23.55 -1.20 -2.34
C ALA A 170 24.54 -1.02 -3.50
N SER A 171 24.99 0.21 -3.74
CA SER A 171 26.03 0.48 -4.73
C SER A 171 27.24 -0.39 -4.37
N SER A 172 27.55 -1.35 -5.24
CA SER A 172 28.75 -2.19 -5.16
C SER A 172 30.03 -1.37 -5.24
#